data_AF-A0A847CSR9-F1
#
_entry.id   AF-A0A847CSR9-F1
#
_cell.length_a   1.000
_cell.length_b   1.000
_cell.length_c   1.000
_cell.angle_alpha   90.00
_cell.angle_beta   90.00
_cell.angle_gamma   90.00
#
_symmetry.space_group_name_H-M   'P 1'
#
loop_
_entity.id
_entity.type
_entity.pdbx_description
1 polymer ?
#
loop_
_entity_poly.entity_id
_entity_poly.type
_entity_poly.pdbx_seq_one_letter_code
_entity_poly.pdbx_strand_id
1 'polypeptide(L)'
;MKTIKKITAITLLFILFLGLIEGVALVKASGTEYSITVHGGKATPSSSVAGGKVKLSANPPEEGQVFSHWDVKEDLKKFIANLQYEGSGLTMPNEDMEITAIYKPAYNIVVNEGKVLTRNDIPITFAIAAE
;
A
#
# COMPACT_ATOMS: atom_id res chain seq x y z
N MET A 1 43.25 -31.35 -45.26
CA MET A 1 41.90 -31.13 -44.72
C MET A 1 42.03 -30.83 -43.22
N LYS A 2 41.92 -29.54 -42.88
CA LYS A 2 42.43 -28.93 -41.65
C LYS A 2 41.31 -28.90 -40.58
N THR A 3 41.48 -29.69 -39.52
CA THR A 3 41.01 -29.47 -38.14
C THR A 3 39.57 -28.96 -37.91
N ILE A 4 38.56 -29.85 -37.93
CA ILE A 4 37.17 -29.56 -37.48
C ILE A 4 36.71 -30.53 -36.38
N LYS A 5 37.60 -30.97 -35.47
CA LYS A 5 37.19 -31.89 -34.39
C LYS A 5 37.41 -31.39 -32.96
N LYS A 6 37.86 -30.14 -32.76
CA LYS A 6 38.16 -29.63 -31.41
C LYS A 6 37.11 -28.67 -30.82
N ILE A 7 36.09 -28.26 -31.58
CA ILE A 7 35.08 -27.29 -31.10
C ILE A 7 33.76 -27.99 -30.71
N THR A 8 33.42 -29.12 -31.33
CA THR A 8 32.13 -29.79 -31.08
C THR A 8 31.96 -30.28 -29.63
N ALA A 9 33.01 -30.78 -28.98
CA ALA A 9 32.92 -31.29 -27.61
C ALA A 9 32.78 -30.18 -26.55
N ILE A 10 33.45 -29.04 -26.73
CA ILE A 10 33.37 -27.90 -25.79
C ILE A 10 32.02 -27.19 -25.92
N THR A 11 31.49 -27.03 -27.13
CA THR A 11 30.15 -26.46 -27.33
C THR A 11 29.07 -27.40 -26.75
N LEU A 12 29.20 -28.73 -26.88
CA LEU A 12 28.27 -29.68 -26.26
C LEU A 12 28.35 -29.67 -24.73
N LEU A 13 29.56 -29.52 -24.17
CA LEU A 13 29.77 -29.39 -22.72
C LEU A 13 29.22 -28.07 -22.17
N PHE A 14 29.35 -26.98 -22.94
CA PHE A 14 28.80 -25.67 -22.57
C PHE A 14 27.26 -25.67 -22.65
N ILE A 15 26.66 -26.41 -23.59
CA ILE A 15 25.20 -26.62 -23.66
C ILE A 15 24.70 -27.54 -22.52
N LEU A 16 25.46 -28.57 -22.15
CA LEU A 16 25.18 -29.40 -20.97
C LEU A 16 25.35 -28.60 -19.64
N PHE A 17 26.21 -27.58 -19.62
CA PHE A 17 26.40 -26.70 -18.46
C PHE A 17 25.40 -25.53 -18.43
N LEU A 18 24.98 -25.01 -19.60
CA LEU A 18 23.91 -24.01 -19.74
C LEU A 18 22.50 -24.60 -19.56
N GLY A 19 22.34 -25.91 -19.77
CA GLY A 19 21.09 -26.63 -19.56
C GLY A 19 20.77 -26.94 -18.09
N LEU A 20 21.68 -26.64 -17.14
CA LEU A 20 21.45 -26.82 -15.69
C LEU A 20 21.03 -25.51 -14.99
N ILE A 21 20.39 -24.59 -15.70
CA ILE A 21 19.72 -23.44 -15.07
C ILE A 21 18.24 -23.31 -15.45
N GLU A 22 17.60 -24.39 -15.93
CA GLU A 22 16.12 -24.48 -15.90
C GLU A 22 15.56 -24.37 -14.46
N GLY A 23 16.44 -24.40 -13.46
CA GLY A 23 16.18 -24.04 -12.08
C GLY A 23 16.99 -22.83 -11.59
N VAL A 24 17.09 -21.72 -12.33
CA VAL A 24 16.97 -20.45 -11.58
C VAL A 24 15.55 -20.41 -11.06
N ALA A 25 15.31 -21.18 -10.00
CA ALA A 25 14.35 -20.79 -9.01
C ALA A 25 14.78 -19.37 -8.70
N LEU A 26 13.94 -18.40 -9.09
CA LEU A 26 13.85 -17.14 -8.38
C LEU A 26 14.05 -17.55 -6.92
N VAL A 27 15.14 -17.11 -6.28
CA VAL A 27 15.34 -17.36 -4.86
C VAL A 27 14.17 -16.65 -4.21
N LYS A 28 13.03 -17.32 -4.13
CA LYS A 28 11.86 -16.89 -3.40
C LYS A 28 12.42 -16.86 -2.01
N ALA A 29 12.63 -15.66 -1.48
CA ALA A 29 13.12 -15.47 -0.13
C ALA A 29 12.26 -16.37 0.76
N SER A 30 12.81 -17.51 1.17
CA SER A 30 12.14 -18.50 1.99
C SER A 30 12.23 -17.97 3.42
N GLY A 31 11.46 -16.92 3.66
CA GLY A 31 11.24 -16.32 4.96
C GLY A 31 9.87 -16.71 5.48
N THR A 32 9.69 -16.63 6.78
CA THR A 32 8.36 -16.69 7.40
C THR A 32 7.46 -15.62 6.76
N GLU A 33 6.33 -16.05 6.21
CA GLU A 33 5.28 -15.12 5.78
C GLU A 33 4.45 -14.71 6.98
N TYR A 34 4.17 -13.41 7.06
CA TYR A 34 3.29 -12.82 8.04
C TYR A 34 2.02 -12.33 7.34
N SER A 35 0.89 -12.45 8.02
CA SER A 35 -0.44 -12.10 7.52
C SER A 35 -0.80 -10.65 7.82
N ILE A 36 -1.66 -10.09 6.98
CA ILE A 36 -2.15 -8.71 7.10
C ILE A 36 -3.67 -8.74 6.99
N THR A 37 -4.33 -8.42 8.09
CA THR A 37 -5.78 -8.26 8.14
C THR A 37 -6.11 -6.78 8.10
N VAL A 38 -6.94 -6.38 7.14
CA VAL A 38 -7.37 -4.97 6.98
C VAL A 38 -8.88 -4.88 7.10
N HIS A 39 -9.36 -4.18 8.13
CA HIS A 39 -10.77 -3.85 8.31
C HIS A 39 -11.11 -2.55 7.58
N GLY A 40 -12.19 -2.56 6.79
CA GLY A 40 -12.56 -1.39 5.99
C GLY A 40 -11.60 -1.07 4.84
N GLY A 41 -10.81 -2.04 4.39
CA GLY A 41 -9.85 -1.90 3.31
C GLY A 41 -9.25 -3.22 2.83
N LYS A 42 -8.15 -3.15 2.11
CA LYS A 42 -7.40 -4.31 1.57
C LYS A 42 -5.89 -4.09 1.66
N ALA A 43 -5.17 -5.18 1.87
CA ALA A 43 -3.72 -5.27 1.66
C ALA A 43 -3.45 -6.07 0.37
N THR A 44 -2.49 -5.61 -0.44
CA THR A 44 -2.08 -6.30 -1.67
C THR A 44 -0.56 -6.34 -1.76
N PRO A 45 0.07 -7.53 -1.60
CA PRO A 45 -0.53 -8.81 -1.17
C PRO A 45 -1.05 -8.79 0.28
N SER A 46 -1.88 -9.76 0.67
CA SER A 46 -2.42 -9.91 2.05
C SER A 46 -1.48 -10.66 3.00
N SER A 47 -0.34 -11.13 2.51
CA SER A 47 0.77 -11.65 3.31
C SER A 47 2.09 -11.27 2.65
N SER A 48 3.15 -11.18 3.44
CA SER A 48 4.50 -10.98 2.91
C SER A 48 5.55 -11.47 3.90
N VAL A 49 6.75 -11.73 3.41
CA VAL A 49 7.93 -11.89 4.28
C VAL A 49 8.33 -10.52 4.84
N ALA A 50 9.00 -10.51 5.99
CA ALA A 50 9.49 -9.28 6.59
C ALA A 50 10.35 -8.43 5.64
N GLY A 51 10.18 -7.11 5.70
CA GLY A 51 10.77 -6.15 4.76
C GLY A 51 10.05 -6.06 3.41
N GLY A 52 9.13 -7.00 3.11
CA GLY A 52 8.31 -6.99 1.91
C GLY A 52 7.45 -5.73 1.78
N LYS A 53 7.17 -5.31 0.55
CA LYS A 53 6.36 -4.13 0.26
C LYS A 53 4.93 -4.54 -0.04
N VAL A 54 3.99 -3.91 0.66
CA VAL A 54 2.55 -4.15 0.54
C VAL A 54 1.84 -2.83 0.29
N LYS A 55 0.82 -2.85 -0.57
CA LYS A 55 -0.07 -1.71 -0.77
C LYS A 55 -1.30 -1.86 0.12
N LEU A 56 -1.59 -0.83 0.91
CA LEU A 56 -2.86 -0.67 1.61
C LEU A 56 -3.81 0.16 0.73
N SER A 57 -5.09 -0.16 0.77
CA SER A 57 -6.14 0.59 0.09
C SER A 57 -7.40 0.56 0.93
N ALA A 58 -7.85 1.72 1.39
CA ALA A 58 -9.13 1.84 2.08
C ALA A 58 -10.28 1.53 1.11
N ASN A 59 -11.37 0.98 1.63
CA ASN A 59 -12.59 0.86 0.86
C ASN A 59 -13.17 2.25 0.55
N PRO A 60 -14.02 2.38 -0.47
CA PRO A 60 -14.79 3.61 -0.64
C PRO A 60 -15.59 3.91 0.64
N PRO A 61 -15.60 5.16 1.11
CA PRO A 61 -16.40 5.54 2.27
C PRO A 61 -17.89 5.44 1.97
N GLU A 62 -18.70 5.27 3.02
CA GLU A 62 -20.15 5.42 2.92
C GLU A 62 -20.54 6.87 2.59
N GLU A 63 -21.78 7.09 2.15
CA GLU A 63 -22.28 8.42 1.84
C GLU A 63 -22.16 9.36 3.05
N GLY A 64 -21.66 10.57 2.82
CA GLY A 64 -21.43 11.55 3.89
C GLY A 64 -20.22 11.25 4.76
N GLN A 65 -19.33 10.33 4.36
CA GLN A 65 -18.06 10.07 5.03
C GLN A 65 -16.85 10.29 4.12
N VAL A 66 -15.70 10.51 4.75
CA VAL A 66 -14.37 10.51 4.11
C VAL A 66 -13.39 9.70 4.93
N PHE A 67 -12.39 9.11 4.27
CA PHE A 67 -11.28 8.47 4.95
C PHE A 67 -10.59 9.48 5.89
N SER A 68 -10.27 9.03 7.09
CA SER A 68 -9.59 9.82 8.12
C SER A 68 -8.14 9.37 8.27
N HIS A 69 -7.93 8.11 8.64
CA HIS A 69 -6.61 7.52 8.86
C HIS A 69 -6.66 6.00 9.00
N TRP A 70 -5.49 5.37 8.97
CA TRP A 70 -5.28 3.99 9.39
C TRP A 70 -5.02 3.92 10.89
N ASP A 71 -5.78 3.09 11.60
CA ASP A 71 -5.55 2.72 12.98
C ASP A 71 -4.87 1.35 13.07
N VAL A 72 -3.82 1.28 13.90
CA VAL A 72 -2.94 0.12 14.07
C VAL A 72 -2.20 0.27 15.39
N LYS A 73 -1.70 -0.84 15.96
CA LYS A 73 -0.86 -0.82 17.16
C LYS A 73 0.28 0.19 17.04
N GLU A 74 0.52 0.95 18.11
CA GLU A 74 1.42 2.10 18.13
C GLU A 74 2.83 1.78 17.67
N ASP A 75 3.38 0.64 18.10
CA ASP A 75 4.71 0.14 17.77
C ASP A 75 4.85 -0.28 16.30
N LEU A 76 3.72 -0.55 15.63
CA LEU A 76 3.66 -0.95 14.22
C LEU A 76 3.39 0.21 13.26
N LYS A 77 2.99 1.40 13.75
CA LYS A 77 2.73 2.59 12.91
C LYS A 77 3.88 2.95 11.98
N LYS A 78 5.12 2.80 12.46
CA LYS A 78 6.36 3.09 11.72
C LYS A 78 6.54 2.29 10.42
N PHE A 79 5.80 1.19 10.26
CA PHE A 79 5.87 0.35 9.06
C PHE A 79 4.94 0.84 7.94
N ILE A 80 3.97 1.70 8.26
CA ILE A 80 3.05 2.30 7.29
C ILE A 80 3.61 3.67 6.86
N ALA A 81 3.73 3.88 5.55
CA ALA A 81 4.36 5.06 4.97
C ALA A 81 3.60 6.36 5.28
N ASN A 82 2.27 6.35 5.24
CA ASN A 82 1.43 7.48 5.59
C ASN A 82 0.08 7.01 6.17
N LEU A 83 -0.12 7.22 7.46
CA LEU A 83 -1.37 6.85 8.14
C LEU A 83 -2.58 7.66 7.65
N GLN A 84 -2.37 8.87 7.12
CA GLN A 84 -3.44 9.78 6.70
C GLN A 84 -3.79 9.65 5.21
N TYR A 85 -3.21 8.68 4.50
CA TYR A 85 -3.49 8.46 3.08
C TYR A 85 -4.19 7.12 2.85
N GLU A 86 -5.31 7.15 2.14
CA GLU A 86 -6.16 6.01 1.86
C GLU A 86 -5.45 4.91 1.04
N GLY A 87 -4.43 5.30 0.27
CA GLY A 87 -3.60 4.41 -0.55
C GLY A 87 -2.14 4.33 -0.07
N SER A 88 -1.90 3.90 1.17
CA SER A 88 -0.55 3.90 1.75
C SER A 88 0.28 2.67 1.38
N GLY A 89 1.61 2.79 1.44
CA GLY A 89 2.54 1.66 1.46
C GLY A 89 2.73 1.12 2.88
N LEU A 90 3.00 -0.18 2.97
CA LEU A 90 3.37 -0.91 4.18
C LEU A 90 4.68 -1.68 3.92
N THR A 91 5.61 -1.61 4.87
CA THR A 91 6.80 -2.47 4.89
C THR A 91 6.59 -3.54 5.95
N MET A 92 6.57 -4.82 5.56
CA MET A 92 6.13 -5.88 6.47
C MET A 92 7.07 -6.01 7.69
N PRO A 93 6.55 -6.02 8.93
CA PRO A 93 7.34 -6.33 10.13
C PRO A 93 7.58 -7.84 10.27
N ASN A 94 8.26 -8.23 11.35
CA ASN A 94 8.47 -9.63 11.73
C ASN A 94 7.28 -10.20 12.54
N GLU A 95 6.05 -9.76 12.28
CA GLU A 95 4.85 -10.21 12.96
C GLU A 95 3.60 -9.96 12.11
N ASP A 96 2.50 -10.63 12.46
CA ASP A 96 1.18 -10.41 11.84
C ASP A 96 0.64 -9.02 12.16
N MET A 97 -0.11 -8.44 11.22
CA MET A 97 -0.70 -7.11 11.36
C MET A 97 -2.22 -7.12 11.28
N GLU A 98 -2.85 -6.32 12.14
CA GLU A 98 -4.27 -5.97 12.07
C GLU A 98 -4.38 -4.45 11.97
N ILE A 99 -5.05 -3.97 10.93
CA ILE A 99 -5.12 -2.56 10.56
C ILE A 99 -6.58 -2.21 10.27
N THR A 100 -7.05 -1.06 10.73
CA THR A 100 -8.42 -0.60 10.52
C THR A 100 -8.43 0.74 9.79
N ALA A 101 -9.21 0.86 8.71
CA ALA A 101 -9.50 2.16 8.10
C ALA A 101 -10.55 2.91 8.94
N ILE A 102 -10.19 4.09 9.43
CA ILE A 102 -11.09 4.96 10.18
C ILE A 102 -11.66 6.03 9.24
N TYR A 103 -12.97 6.21 9.30
CA TYR A 103 -13.71 7.19 8.51
C TYR A 103 -14.33 8.24 9.43
N LYS A 104 -14.57 9.44 8.89
CA LYS A 104 -15.20 10.56 9.60
C LYS A 104 -16.28 11.21 8.75
N PRO A 105 -17.26 11.92 9.36
CA PRO A 105 -18.25 12.66 8.61
C PRO A 105 -17.62 13.69 7.66
N ALA A 106 -18.17 13.80 6.45
CA ALA A 106 -17.88 14.83 5.48
C ALA A 106 -18.78 16.05 5.76
N TYR A 107 -18.21 17.24 5.81
CA TYR A 107 -18.96 18.49 5.94
C TYR A 107 -18.91 19.25 4.61
N ASN A 108 -20.07 19.43 3.98
CA ASN A 108 -20.20 20.29 2.82
C ASN A 108 -20.58 21.69 3.28
N ILE A 109 -19.74 22.68 2.93
CA ILE A 109 -20.09 24.09 3.08
C ILE A 109 -20.70 24.54 1.75
N VAL A 110 -21.99 24.87 1.76
CA VAL A 110 -22.65 25.52 0.62
C VAL A 110 -22.55 27.02 0.84
N VAL A 111 -21.82 27.72 -0.03
CA VAL A 111 -21.76 29.19 -0.03
C VAL A 111 -22.80 29.71 -1.02
N ASN A 112 -23.94 30.15 -0.50
CA ASN A 112 -24.95 30.84 -1.29
C ASN A 112 -24.59 32.33 -1.30
N GLU A 113 -24.19 32.85 -2.47
CA GLU A 113 -24.05 34.29 -2.72
C GLU A 113 -23.10 35.04 -1.75
N GLY A 114 -22.09 34.36 -1.20
CA GLY A 114 -21.13 34.94 -0.26
C GLY A 114 -21.60 35.00 1.20
N LYS A 115 -22.70 34.35 1.56
CA LYS A 115 -23.16 34.22 2.95
C LYS A 115 -22.77 32.85 3.51
N VAL A 116 -22.08 32.85 4.66
CA VAL A 116 -21.86 31.65 5.46
C VAL A 116 -23.12 31.43 6.30
N LEU A 117 -23.74 30.26 6.22
CA LEU A 117 -24.94 29.91 6.99
C LEU A 117 -24.62 28.84 8.05
N THR A 118 -25.39 28.80 9.15
CA THR A 118 -25.37 27.66 10.10
C THR A 118 -26.15 26.46 9.54
N ARG A 119 -26.17 25.33 10.26
CA ARG A 119 -26.98 24.13 9.94
C ARG A 119 -28.49 24.41 9.79
N ASN A 120 -29.00 25.52 10.33
CA ASN A 120 -30.42 25.91 10.27
C ASN A 120 -30.65 27.12 9.35
N ASP A 121 -29.81 27.31 8.32
CA ASP A 121 -29.89 28.42 7.36
C ASP A 121 -29.76 29.83 7.96
N ILE A 122 -29.26 29.95 9.19
CA ILE A 122 -29.04 31.25 9.85
C ILE A 122 -27.76 31.89 9.30
N PRO A 123 -27.81 33.13 8.75
CA PRO A 123 -26.61 33.81 8.28
C PRO A 123 -25.63 34.16 9.41
N ILE A 124 -24.37 33.78 9.24
CA ILE A 124 -23.24 34.25 10.06
C ILE A 124 -22.74 35.55 9.43
N THR A 125 -22.82 36.64 10.19
CA THR A 125 -22.29 37.94 9.76
C THR A 125 -20.93 38.16 10.40
N PHE A 126 -19.87 38.26 9.60
CA PHE A 126 -18.57 38.72 10.08
C PHE A 126 -18.56 40.25 10.01
N ALA A 127 -18.48 40.92 11.16
CA ALA A 127 -18.22 42.36 11.19
C ALA A 127 -16.77 42.59 10.76
N ILE A 128 -16.56 42.94 9.49
CA ILE A 128 -15.29 43.51 9.05
C ILE A 128 -15.23 44.95 9.57
N ALA A 129 -14.41 45.17 10.59
CA ALA A 129 -14.03 46.53 10.97
C ALA A 129 -13.18 47.09 9.82
N ALA A 130 -13.67 48.14 9.16
CA ALA A 130 -12.86 48.92 8.26
C ALA A 130 -11.90 49.77 9.11
N GLU A 131 -10.59 49.64 8.87
CA GLU A 131 -9.55 50.55 9.39
C GLU A 131 -9.61 51.92 8.71
#